data_AF-A0A917VJC1-F1
#
_entry.id   AF-A0A917VJC1-F1
#
_cell.length_a   1.000
_cell.length_b   1.000
_cell.length_c   1.000
_cell.angle_alpha   90.00
_cell.angle_beta   90.00
_cell.angle_gamma   90.00
#
_symmetry.space_group_name_H-M   'P 1'
#
loop_
_entity.id
_entity.type
_entity.pdbx_description
1 polymer ?
#
loop_
_entity_poly.entity_id
_entity_poly.type
_entity_poly.pdbx_seq_one_letter_code
_entity_poly.pdbx_strand_id
1 'polypeptide(L)'
;MGGFDRYLALVDTDARGLVRGDYRLDNMLFGAAAAERPLTVMDWQGVMRGPASTVLAYFLGAHLPLEDRRDGYDELLRVYHHALEADSAVTPAQARESERRQSFMGVVISIAASVVVERTARGDELFATLPARHCAHVLDTGALELLG
;
A
#
# COMPACT_ATOMS: atom_id res chain seq x y z
N MET A 1 -3.95 -26.13 10.53
CA MET A 1 -3.30 -25.05 9.79
C MET A 1 -3.37 -23.82 10.69
N GLY A 2 -2.24 -23.20 11.01
CA GLY A 2 -2.23 -22.03 11.89
C GLY A 2 -2.90 -20.83 11.22
N GLY A 3 -3.29 -19.83 12.01
CA GLY A 3 -3.90 -18.59 11.51
C GLY A 3 -3.05 -17.87 10.44
N PHE A 4 -1.74 -17.84 10.67
CA PHE A 4 -0.78 -17.27 9.74
C PHE A 4 -0.65 -18.07 8.43
N ASP A 5 -0.66 -19.41 8.50
CA ASP A 5 -0.61 -20.26 7.31
C ASP A 5 -1.83 -20.01 6.38
N ARG A 6 -3.00 -19.81 6.99
CA ARG A 6 -4.23 -19.46 6.26
C ARG A 6 -4.09 -18.11 5.56
N TYR A 7 -3.57 -17.10 6.26
CA TYR A 7 -3.30 -15.79 5.69
C TYR A 7 -2.33 -15.88 4.50
N LEU A 8 -1.23 -16.63 4.63
CA LEU A 8 -0.28 -16.83 3.53
C LEU A 8 -0.94 -17.47 2.31
N ALA A 9 -1.77 -18.49 2.51
CA ALA A 9 -2.52 -19.13 1.43
C ALA A 9 -3.47 -18.15 0.72
N LEU A 10 -4.06 -17.20 1.44
CA LEU A 10 -4.90 -16.14 0.85
C LEU A 10 -4.07 -15.14 0.04
N VAL A 11 -2.92 -14.71 0.55
CA VAL A 11 -1.99 -13.81 -0.17
C VAL A 11 -1.48 -14.42 -1.47
N ASP A 12 -1.26 -15.74 -1.51
CA ASP A 12 -0.81 -16.42 -2.72
C ASP A 12 -1.85 -16.46 -3.85
N THR A 13 -3.12 -16.15 -3.56
CA THR A 13 -4.17 -16.00 -4.58
C THR A 13 -4.18 -14.64 -5.26
N ASP A 14 -3.44 -13.66 -4.74
CA ASP A 14 -3.43 -12.31 -5.30
C ASP A 14 -2.78 -12.27 -6.68
N ALA A 15 -3.35 -11.43 -7.56
CA ALA A 15 -2.76 -11.16 -8.86
C ALA A 15 -1.33 -10.62 -8.69
N ARG A 16 -0.38 -11.23 -9.41
CA ARG A 16 1.05 -10.85 -9.34
C ARG A 16 1.39 -9.84 -10.44
N GLY A 17 2.17 -8.84 -10.10
CA GLY A 17 2.68 -7.83 -11.02
C GLY A 17 4.04 -7.29 -10.60
N LEU A 18 4.52 -6.27 -11.31
CA LEU A 18 5.64 -5.47 -10.86
C LEU A 18 5.16 -4.51 -9.77
N VAL A 19 5.82 -4.53 -8.62
CA VAL A 19 5.49 -3.71 -7.45
C VAL A 19 6.69 -2.85 -7.07
N ARG A 20 6.43 -1.61 -6.67
CA ARG A 20 7.45 -0.76 -6.04
C ARG A 20 7.43 -0.97 -4.53
N GLY A 21 8.60 -1.25 -3.96
CA GLY A 21 8.78 -1.36 -2.51
C GLY A 21 8.68 -0.04 -1.74
N ASP A 22 8.86 1.11 -2.42
CA ASP A 22 8.83 2.45 -1.80
C ASP A 22 7.94 3.43 -2.60
N TYR A 23 6.65 3.08 -2.71
CA TYR A 23 5.66 3.92 -3.41
C TYR A 23 5.16 5.07 -2.51
N ARG A 24 6.08 5.94 -2.06
CA ARG A 24 5.79 7.09 -1.19
C ARG A 24 5.49 8.38 -1.95
N LEU A 25 4.80 9.30 -1.28
CA LEU A 25 4.45 10.62 -1.81
C LEU A 25 5.69 11.46 -2.15
N ASP A 26 6.79 11.33 -1.39
CA ASP A 26 8.04 12.06 -1.67
C ASP A 26 8.71 11.64 -3.00
N ASN A 27 8.32 10.48 -3.54
CA ASN A 27 8.80 9.97 -4.82
C ASN A 27 7.88 10.42 -5.98
N MET A 28 7.01 11.41 -5.76
CA MET A 28 6.05 11.92 -6.74
C MET A 28 6.31 13.40 -7.05
N LEU A 29 6.52 13.70 -8.33
CA LEU A 29 6.57 15.07 -8.83
C LEU A 29 5.24 15.41 -9.51
N PHE A 30 4.53 16.38 -8.94
CA PHE A 30 3.28 16.90 -9.50
C PHE A 30 3.59 18.01 -10.50
N GLY A 31 3.06 17.88 -11.71
CA GLY A 31 3.19 18.88 -12.77
C GLY A 31 2.37 20.14 -12.46
N ALA A 32 2.82 21.29 -12.97
CA ALA A 32 2.02 22.51 -12.97
C ALA A 32 0.77 22.38 -13.86
N ALA A 33 -0.18 23.31 -13.72
CA ALA A 33 -1.33 23.38 -14.61
C ALA A 33 -0.86 23.44 -16.09
N ALA A 34 -1.42 22.57 -16.94
CA ALA A 34 -1.03 22.33 -18.34
C ALA A 34 0.32 21.63 -18.58
N ALA A 35 0.95 21.03 -17.57
CA ALA A 35 2.10 20.15 -17.79
C ALA A 35 1.70 18.91 -18.61
N GLU A 36 2.55 18.52 -19.58
CA GLU A 36 2.36 17.31 -20.40
C GLU A 36 2.25 16.05 -19.53
N ARG A 37 3.00 16.01 -18.42
CA ARG A 37 2.96 14.95 -17.43
C ARG A 37 2.41 15.51 -16.12
N PRO A 38 1.15 15.18 -15.75
CA PRO A 38 0.55 15.68 -14.50
C PRO A 38 1.21 15.07 -13.26
N LEU A 39 1.79 13.87 -13.39
CA LEU A 39 2.50 13.15 -12.33
C LEU A 39 3.69 12.43 -12.93
N THR A 40 4.86 12.58 -12.31
CA THR A 40 6.04 11.75 -12.59
C THR A 40 6.45 11.02 -11.33
N VAL A 41 6.51 9.69 -11.42
CA VAL A 41 6.95 8.83 -10.33
C VAL A 41 8.45 8.58 -10.48
N MET A 42 9.21 9.00 -9.47
CA MET A 42 10.65 8.81 -9.37
C MET A 42 11.00 7.61 -8.50
N ASP A 43 12.28 7.25 -8.45
CA ASP A 43 12.82 6.17 -7.63
C ASP A 43 12.22 4.78 -7.91
N TRP A 44 12.81 4.11 -8.90
CA TRP A 44 12.43 2.77 -9.35
C TRP A 44 13.40 1.68 -8.87
N GLN A 45 14.34 2.00 -7.97
CA GLN A 45 15.42 1.07 -7.59
C GLN A 45 14.94 -0.13 -6.75
N GLY A 46 13.72 -0.06 -6.19
CA GLY A 46 13.09 -1.09 -5.37
C GLY A 46 11.96 -1.88 -6.06
N VAL A 47 12.00 -2.02 -7.38
CA VAL A 47 10.99 -2.80 -8.11
C VAL A 47 11.22 -4.29 -7.95
N MET A 48 10.15 -5.03 -7.64
CA MET A 48 10.17 -6.49 -7.54
C MET A 48 8.88 -7.09 -8.13
N ARG A 49 8.84 -8.41 -8.28
CA ARG A 49 7.59 -9.13 -8.61
C ARG A 49 6.86 -9.51 -7.33
N GLY A 50 5.59 -9.14 -7.20
CA GLY A 50 4.80 -9.37 -5.99
C GLY A 50 3.29 -9.20 -6.21
N PRO A 51 2.46 -9.29 -5.16
CA PRO A 51 1.03 -9.01 -5.25
C PRO A 51 0.79 -7.57 -5.70
N ALA A 52 0.05 -7.35 -6.78
CA ALA A 52 -0.11 -6.02 -7.36
C ALA A 52 -0.73 -5.01 -6.38
N SER A 53 -1.65 -5.47 -5.52
CA SER A 53 -2.31 -4.65 -4.49
C SER A 53 -1.37 -4.18 -3.38
N THR A 54 -0.15 -4.73 -3.26
CA THR A 54 0.82 -4.26 -2.25
C THR A 54 1.17 -2.79 -2.43
N VAL A 55 1.25 -2.29 -3.67
CA VAL A 55 1.54 -0.88 -3.94
C VAL A 55 0.43 0.03 -3.40
N LEU A 56 -0.82 -0.37 -3.62
CA LEU A 56 -2.00 0.37 -3.15
C LEU A 56 -2.09 0.36 -1.62
N ALA A 57 -2.00 -0.82 -1.01
CA ALA A 57 -2.09 -1.00 0.44
C ALA A 57 -0.96 -0.24 1.17
N TYR A 58 0.24 -0.25 0.59
CA TYR A 58 1.37 0.54 1.10
C TYR A 58 1.10 2.04 1.02
N PHE A 59 0.59 2.53 -0.11
CA PHE A 59 0.26 3.94 -0.28
C PHE A 59 -0.80 4.40 0.72
N LEU A 60 -1.95 3.71 0.74
CA LEU A 60 -3.07 4.03 1.62
C LEU A 60 -2.66 3.92 3.09
N GLY A 61 -1.84 2.94 3.46
CA GLY A 61 -1.47 2.74 4.85
C GLY A 61 -0.63 3.83 5.50
N ALA A 62 0.01 4.73 4.74
CA ALA A 62 1.00 5.65 5.33
C ALA A 62 1.01 7.09 4.78
N HIS A 63 0.47 7.33 3.58
CA HIS A 63 0.75 8.55 2.81
C HIS A 63 -0.39 9.57 2.81
N LEU A 64 -1.48 9.27 3.51
CA LEU A 64 -2.60 10.18 3.72
C LEU A 64 -2.79 10.43 5.22
N PRO A 65 -3.26 11.62 5.64
CA PRO A 65 -3.83 11.80 6.98
C PRO A 65 -4.91 10.75 7.25
N LEU A 66 -5.02 10.33 8.52
CA LEU A 66 -5.88 9.21 8.90
C LEU A 66 -7.34 9.43 8.51
N GLU A 67 -7.86 10.62 8.80
CA GLU A 67 -9.26 10.99 8.52
C GLU A 67 -9.50 11.11 7.02
N ASP A 68 -8.62 11.80 6.27
CA ASP A 68 -8.70 11.90 4.81
C ASP A 68 -8.72 10.52 4.14
N ARG A 69 -7.91 9.57 4.63
CA ARG A 69 -7.94 8.19 4.15
C ARG A 69 -9.29 7.55 4.39
N ARG A 70 -9.86 7.68 5.60
CA ARG A 70 -11.13 7.05 5.97
C ARG A 70 -12.27 7.60 5.14
N ASP A 71 -12.34 8.92 4.99
CA ASP A 71 -13.36 9.61 4.22
C ASP A 71 -13.25 9.29 2.72
N GLY A 72 -12.02 9.18 2.21
CA GLY A 72 -11.74 8.93 0.79
C GLY A 72 -11.56 7.46 0.41
N TYR A 73 -11.62 6.51 1.34
CA TYR A 73 -11.14 5.13 1.13
C TYR A 73 -11.85 4.43 -0.04
N ASP A 74 -13.17 4.51 -0.06
CA ASP A 74 -13.99 3.87 -1.10
C ASP A 74 -13.79 4.52 -2.47
N GLU A 75 -13.62 5.84 -2.49
CA GLU A 75 -13.36 6.59 -3.72
C GLU A 75 -11.97 6.27 -4.28
N LEU A 76 -10.94 6.19 -3.44
CA LEU A 76 -9.58 5.82 -3.83
C LEU A 76 -9.54 4.39 -4.40
N LEU A 77 -10.24 3.45 -3.77
CA LEU A 77 -10.39 2.09 -4.30
C LEU A 77 -11.12 2.06 -5.63
N ARG A 78 -12.16 2.91 -5.80
CA ARG A 78 -12.90 3.03 -7.06
C ARG A 78 -12.01 3.60 -8.18
N VAL A 79 -11.24 4.65 -7.89
CA VAL A 79 -10.28 5.24 -8.84
C VAL A 79 -9.22 4.22 -9.23
N TYR A 80 -8.65 3.51 -8.25
CA TYR A 80 -7.69 2.44 -8.51
C TYR A 80 -8.29 1.34 -9.39
N HIS A 81 -9.48 0.83 -9.04
CA HIS A 81 -10.17 -0.20 -9.81
C HIS A 81 -10.48 0.25 -11.23
N HIS A 82 -10.94 1.49 -11.41
CA HIS A 82 -11.19 2.06 -12.73
C HIS A 82 -9.91 2.16 -13.56
N ALA A 83 -8.79 2.58 -12.96
CA ALA A 83 -7.49 2.68 -13.61
C ALA A 83 -6.88 1.33 -14.01
N LEU A 84 -7.37 0.21 -13.49
CA LEU A 84 -6.97 -1.12 -13.96
C LEU A 84 -7.49 -1.41 -15.38
N GLU A 85 -8.52 -0.69 -15.86
CA GLU A 85 -9.21 -0.77 -17.17
C GLU A 85 -9.45 -2.20 -17.75
N ALA A 86 -10.08 -2.31 -18.93
CA ALA A 86 -10.94 -3.44 -19.36
C ALA A 86 -10.34 -4.87 -19.41
N ASP A 87 -9.02 -5.02 -19.32
CA ASP A 87 -8.34 -6.34 -19.32
C ASP A 87 -8.24 -7.00 -17.94
N SER A 88 -8.61 -6.26 -16.89
CA SER A 88 -8.66 -6.79 -15.53
C SER A 88 -9.99 -7.50 -15.28
N ALA A 89 -9.98 -8.83 -15.18
CA ALA A 89 -11.09 -9.62 -14.64
C ALA A 89 -11.34 -9.39 -13.12
N VAL A 90 -10.64 -8.42 -12.51
CA VAL A 90 -10.75 -8.08 -11.10
C VAL A 90 -11.99 -7.21 -10.87
N THR A 91 -12.89 -7.70 -10.04
CA THR A 91 -14.06 -6.95 -9.57
C THR A 91 -13.66 -5.95 -8.48
N PRO A 92 -14.47 -4.90 -8.22
CA PRO A 92 -14.22 -3.98 -7.11
C PRO A 92 -14.07 -4.68 -5.74
N ALA A 93 -14.87 -5.73 -5.51
CA ALA A 93 -14.80 -6.53 -4.29
C ALA A 93 -13.47 -7.30 -4.18
N GLN A 94 -12.99 -7.89 -5.27
CA GLN A 94 -11.68 -8.54 -5.31
C GLN A 94 -10.54 -7.54 -5.10
N ALA A 95 -10.63 -6.34 -5.68
CA ALA A 95 -9.62 -5.29 -5.48
C ALA A 95 -9.53 -4.87 -4.01
N ARG A 96 -10.67 -4.63 -3.36
CA ARG A 96 -10.74 -4.32 -1.92
C ARG A 96 -10.18 -5.44 -1.07
N GLU A 97 -10.57 -6.68 -1.33
CA GLU A 97 -10.11 -7.81 -0.52
C GLU A 97 -8.59 -8.07 -0.73
N SER A 98 -8.08 -7.88 -1.95
CA SER A 98 -6.65 -7.98 -2.23
C SER A 98 -5.86 -6.85 -1.54
N GLU A 99 -6.44 -5.66 -1.45
CA GLU A 99 -5.85 -4.53 -0.71
C GLU A 99 -5.82 -4.83 0.80
N ARG A 100 -6.95 -5.30 1.35
CA ARG A 100 -7.08 -5.72 2.76
C ARG A 100 -6.03 -6.75 3.14
N ARG A 101 -5.87 -7.81 2.32
CA ARG A 101 -4.82 -8.83 2.51
C ARG A 101 -3.43 -8.21 2.57
N GLN A 102 -3.14 -7.28 1.66
CA GLN A 102 -1.81 -6.67 1.56
C GLN A 102 -1.53 -5.57 2.59
N SER A 103 -2.50 -5.11 3.37
CA SER A 103 -2.32 -4.07 4.40
C SER A 103 -1.21 -4.40 5.42
N PHE A 104 -1.01 -5.68 5.76
CA PHE A 104 0.08 -6.13 6.64
C PHE A 104 1.47 -5.89 6.08
N MET A 105 1.65 -5.89 4.75
CA MET A 105 2.96 -5.67 4.13
C MET A 105 3.51 -4.28 4.44
N GLY A 106 2.63 -3.27 4.57
CA GLY A 106 3.04 -1.94 5.01
C GLY A 106 3.67 -1.93 6.39
N VAL A 107 3.11 -2.68 7.34
CA VAL A 107 3.69 -2.86 8.68
C VAL A 107 5.07 -3.49 8.58
N VAL A 108 5.21 -4.60 7.84
CA VAL A 108 6.48 -5.31 7.66
C VAL A 108 7.55 -4.42 7.02
N ILE A 109 7.22 -3.73 5.93
CA ILE A 109 8.15 -2.83 5.23
C ILE A 109 8.57 -1.67 6.13
N SER A 110 7.63 -1.07 6.88
CA SER A 110 7.95 0.06 7.77
C SER A 110 8.90 -0.34 8.90
N ILE A 111 8.75 -1.54 9.46
CA ILE A 111 9.66 -2.08 10.49
C ILE A 111 11.02 -2.38 9.86
N ALA A 112 11.06 -3.07 8.72
CA ALA A 112 12.31 -3.40 8.04
C ALA A 112 13.11 -2.14 7.67
N ALA A 113 12.45 -1.10 7.15
CA ALA A 113 13.08 0.17 6.81
C ALA A 113 13.71 0.86 8.04
N SER A 114 13.04 0.80 9.20
CA SER A 114 13.55 1.38 10.45
C SER A 114 14.84 0.72 10.96
N VAL A 115 15.11 -0.54 10.57
CA VAL A 115 16.31 -1.29 10.98
C VAL A 115 17.48 -1.05 10.03
N VAL A 116 17.22 -0.84 8.74
CA VAL A 116 18.25 -0.75 7.69
C VAL A 116 18.75 0.68 7.47
N VAL A 117 17.90 1.68 7.67
CA VAL A 117 18.23 3.08 7.38
C VAL A 117 19.03 3.70 8.53
N GLU A 118 20.03 4.51 8.19
CA GLU A 118 20.82 5.27 9.17
C GLU A 118 19.92 6.18 10.02
N ARG A 119 20.13 6.14 11.34
CA ARG A 119 19.33 6.93 12.27
C ARG A 119 19.64 8.40 12.15
N THR A 120 18.59 9.19 11.99
CA THR A 120 18.62 10.66 12.01
C THR A 120 17.40 11.17 12.78
N ALA A 121 17.46 12.36 13.38
CA ALA A 121 16.32 12.89 14.13
C ALA A 121 15.04 12.98 13.27
N ARG A 122 15.18 13.42 12.01
CA ARG A 122 14.09 13.46 11.02
C ARG A 122 13.63 12.06 10.60
N GLY A 123 14.56 11.12 10.43
CA GLY A 123 14.24 9.72 10.11
C GLY A 123 13.47 9.04 11.24
N ASP A 124 13.89 9.26 12.49
CA ASP A 124 13.26 8.69 13.68
C ASP A 124 11.80 9.15 13.83
N GLU A 125 11.49 10.42 13.57
CA GLU A 125 10.10 10.92 13.56
C GLU A 125 9.25 10.26 12.46
N LEU A 126 9.81 10.09 11.26
CA LEU A 126 9.16 9.41 10.15
C LEU A 126 8.88 7.94 10.51
N PHE A 127 9.86 7.24 11.07
CA PHE A 127 9.78 5.82 11.43
C PHE A 127 8.94 5.54 12.68
N ALA A 128 8.75 6.51 13.57
CA ALA A 128 7.77 6.39 14.65
C ALA A 128 6.33 6.45 14.13
N THR A 129 6.10 7.20 13.05
CA THR A 129 4.76 7.48 12.52
C THR A 129 4.29 6.41 11.52
N LEU A 130 5.19 5.90 10.66
CA LEU A 130 4.84 4.96 9.60
C LEU A 130 4.21 3.64 10.10
N PRO A 131 4.79 2.93 11.09
CA PRO A 131 4.19 1.69 11.61
C PRO A 131 2.81 1.94 12.23
N ALA A 132 2.65 3.04 12.98
CA ALA A 132 1.37 3.38 13.59
C ALA A 132 0.27 3.61 12.54
N ARG A 133 0.58 4.30 11.44
CA ARG A 133 -0.37 4.50 10.33
C ARG A 133 -0.72 3.19 9.63
N HIS A 134 0.25 2.33 9.35
CA HIS A 134 -0.01 1.02 8.75
C HIS A 134 -0.82 0.10 9.67
N CYS A 135 -0.57 0.13 10.99
CA CYS A 135 -1.40 -0.60 11.97
C CYS A 135 -2.84 -0.08 11.99
N ALA A 136 -3.04 1.25 11.98
CA ALA A 136 -4.38 1.83 11.90
C ALA A 136 -5.10 1.40 10.60
N HIS A 137 -4.37 1.28 9.50
CA HIS A 137 -4.91 0.79 8.23
C HIS A 137 -5.30 -0.70 8.28
N VAL A 138 -4.48 -1.56 8.91
CA VAL A 138 -4.81 -2.98 9.16
C VAL A 138 -6.11 -3.10 9.99
N LEU A 139 -6.27 -2.24 11.00
CA LEU A 139 -7.46 -2.23 11.85
C LEU A 139 -8.70 -1.75 11.09
N ASP A 140 -8.58 -0.65 10.35
CA ASP A 140 -9.71 -0.06 9.60
C ASP A 140 -10.21 -0.98 8.47
N THR A 141 -9.33 -1.78 7.87
CA THR A 141 -9.72 -2.78 6.86
C THR A 141 -10.22 -4.10 7.47
N GLY A 142 -10.14 -4.24 8.79
CA GLY A 142 -10.46 -5.49 9.50
C GLY A 142 -9.53 -6.65 9.15
N ALA A 143 -8.33 -6.40 8.63
CA ALA A 143 -7.45 -7.44 8.11
C ALA A 143 -7.00 -8.47 9.17
N LEU A 144 -7.10 -8.14 10.46
CA LEU A 144 -6.86 -9.10 11.56
C LEU A 144 -7.76 -10.33 11.50
N GLU A 145 -8.99 -10.21 11.00
CA GLU A 145 -9.92 -11.34 10.84
C GLU A 145 -9.40 -12.42 9.87
N LEU A 146 -8.46 -12.06 8.99
CA LEU A 146 -7.83 -13.00 8.05
C LEU A 146 -6.89 -13.99 8.75
N LEU A 147 -6.45 -13.67 9.97
CA LEU A 147 -5.57 -14.51 10.79
C LEU A 147 -6.33 -15.59 11.58
N GLY A 148 -7.68 -15.57 11.56
CA GLY A 148 -8.51 -16.61 12.20
C GLY A 148 -8.79 -16.40 13.68
#